data_AF-A0A1H6Q4R8-F1
#
_entry.id   AF-A0A1H6Q4R8-F1
#
_cell.length_a   1.000
_cell.length_b   1.000
_cell.length_c   1.000
_cell.angle_alpha   90.00
_cell.angle_beta   90.00
_cell.angle_gamma   90.00
#
_symmetry.space_group_name_H-M   'P 1'
#
loop_
_entity.id
_entity.type
_entity.pdbx_description
1 polymer ?
#
loop_
_entity_poly.entity_id
_entity_poly.type
_entity_poly.pdbx_seq_one_letter_code
_entity_poly.pdbx_strand_id
1 'polypeptide(L)'
;MKKFFGTILQLIGLVTIIVSSIATTELVCERKMLYSQIKSELDYSNKTQIDSQEIALLFAAAFGIILFVIGLILLITKTKKQRQLEAELTTFKYILENGEEQDNAIGDLERLFELKQKGILTEEEFGAIKRKLIE
;
A
#
# COMPACT_ATOMS: atom_id res chain seq x y z
N MET A 1 -13.44 -2.31 3.30
CA MET A 1 -13.44 -2.17 1.82
C MET A 1 -12.23 -1.42 1.27
N LYS A 2 -11.81 -0.26 1.81
CA LYS A 2 -10.66 0.50 1.26
C LYS A 2 -9.35 -0.29 1.16
N LYS A 3 -9.01 -1.08 2.19
CA LYS A 3 -7.81 -1.94 2.18
C LYS A 3 -7.89 -3.06 1.14
N PHE A 4 -9.05 -3.72 1.04
CA PHE A 4 -9.31 -4.76 0.05
C PHE A 4 -9.21 -4.22 -1.40
N PHE A 5 -9.78 -3.03 -1.64
CA PHE A 5 -9.64 -2.34 -2.92
C PHE A 5 -8.18 -1.96 -3.20
N GLY A 6 -7.44 -1.48 -2.20
CA GLY A 6 -6.02 -1.21 -2.31
C GLY A 6 -5.20 -2.45 -2.70
N THR A 7 -5.48 -3.60 -2.08
CA THR A 7 -4.82 -4.87 -2.41
C THR A 7 -5.11 -5.33 -3.84
N ILE A 8 -6.37 -5.23 -4.29
CA ILE A 8 -6.73 -5.55 -5.68
C ILE A 8 -6.01 -4.60 -6.66
N LEU A 9 -5.98 -3.30 -6.35
CA LEU A 9 -5.34 -2.30 -7.20
C LEU A 9 -3.82 -2.53 -7.31
N GLN A 10 -3.16 -2.92 -6.20
CA GLN A 10 -1.74 -3.31 -6.22
C GLN A 10 -1.51 -4.54 -7.09
N LEU A 11 -2.38 -5.55 -6.99
CA LEU A 11 -2.23 -6.79 -7.74
C LEU A 11 -2.40 -6.55 -9.24
N ILE A 12 -3.37 -5.71 -9.64
CA ILE A 12 -3.54 -5.27 -11.02
C ILE A 12 -2.29 -4.51 -11.49
N GLY A 13 -1.83 -3.50 -10.73
CA GLY A 13 -0.65 -2.72 -11.09
C GLY A 13 0.60 -3.60 -11.26
N LEU A 14 0.80 -4.58 -10.37
CA LEU A 14 1.92 -5.51 -10.42
C LEU A 14 1.85 -6.41 -11.67
N VAL A 15 0.68 -6.96 -11.99
CA VAL A 15 0.47 -7.74 -13.22
C VAL A 15 0.74 -6.90 -14.46
N THR A 16 0.25 -5.66 -14.51
CA THR A 16 0.51 -4.76 -15.65
C THR A 16 2.00 -4.48 -15.84
N ILE A 17 2.75 -4.27 -14.76
CA ILE A 17 4.21 -4.05 -14.82
C ILE A 17 4.93 -5.28 -15.36
N ILE A 18 4.58 -6.48 -14.87
CA ILE A 18 5.22 -7.74 -15.31
C ILE A 18 4.97 -7.97 -16.80
N VAL A 19 3.71 -7.89 -17.23
CA VAL A 19 3.32 -8.10 -18.64
C VAL A 19 4.02 -7.10 -19.54
N SER A 20 4.05 -5.82 -19.15
CA SER A 20 4.71 -4.77 -19.94
C SER A 20 6.21 -5.03 -20.06
N SER A 21 6.86 -5.49 -18.98
CA SER A 21 8.29 -5.78 -18.95
C SER A 21 8.67 -6.95 -19.87
N ILE A 22 7.88 -8.03 -19.85
CA ILE A 22 8.06 -9.19 -20.72
C ILE A 22 7.90 -8.75 -22.18
N ALA A 23 6.82 -8.03 -22.51
CA ALA A 23 6.55 -7.57 -23.87
C ALA A 23 7.66 -6.62 -24.39
N THR A 24 8.17 -5.70 -23.57
CA THR A 24 9.33 -4.88 -23.99
C THR A 24 10.58 -5.71 -24.21
N THR A 25 10.80 -6.78 -23.44
CA THR A 25 11.98 -7.64 -23.60
C THR A 25 11.89 -8.44 -24.89
N GLU A 26 10.71 -8.96 -25.22
CA GLU A 26 10.44 -9.66 -26.48
C GLU A 26 10.63 -8.74 -27.69
N LEU A 27 10.05 -7.54 -27.68
CA LEU A 27 10.22 -6.56 -28.77
C LEU A 27 11.69 -6.15 -28.97
N VAL A 28 12.43 -5.92 -27.88
CA VAL A 28 13.86 -5.59 -27.96
C VAL A 28 14.67 -6.77 -28.52
N CYS A 29 14.31 -8.00 -28.17
CA CYS A 29 14.97 -9.21 -28.65
C CYS A 29 14.69 -9.45 -30.14
N GLU A 30 13.43 -9.35 -30.58
CA GLU A 30 13.02 -9.43 -31.99
C GLU A 30 13.73 -8.37 -32.83
N ARG A 31 13.76 -7.11 -32.36
CA ARG A 31 14.45 -6.02 -33.05
C ARG A 31 15.95 -6.31 -33.19
N LYS A 32 16.59 -6.84 -32.13
CA LYS A 32 18.02 -7.22 -32.17
C LYS A 32 18.29 -8.39 -33.12
N MET A 33 17.40 -9.38 -33.18
CA MET A 33 17.52 -10.52 -34.07
C MET A 33 17.36 -10.11 -35.54
N LEU A 34 16.34 -9.31 -35.88
CA LEU A 34 16.16 -8.75 -37.22
C LEU A 34 17.34 -7.87 -37.64
N TYR A 35 17.82 -6.99 -36.74
CA TYR A 35 18.98 -6.15 -37.02
C TYR A 35 20.24 -6.98 -37.27
N SER A 36 20.42 -8.11 -36.57
CA SER A 36 21.55 -9.02 -36.78
C SER A 36 21.53 -9.73 -38.13
N GLN A 37 20.34 -10.01 -38.69
CA GLN A 37 20.18 -10.60 -40.02
C GLN A 37 20.32 -9.56 -41.14
N ILE A 38 19.88 -8.32 -40.93
CA ILE A 38 19.94 -7.24 -41.94
C ILE A 38 21.35 -6.63 -42.05
N LYS A 39 22.15 -6.67 -40.97
CA LYS A 39 23.52 -6.12 -40.96
C LYS A 39 24.51 -6.88 -41.86
N SER A 40 24.13 -8.03 -42.45
CA SER A 40 24.95 -8.67 -43.49
C SER A 40 24.74 -8.08 -44.89
N GLU A 41 23.79 -7.16 -45.11
CA GLU A 41 23.50 -6.72 -46.50
C GLU A 41 23.36 -5.22 -46.75
N LEU A 42 23.12 -4.33 -45.78
CA LEU A 42 23.16 -2.89 -46.09
C LEU A 42 23.39 -2.00 -44.86
N ASP A 43 24.57 -1.36 -44.86
CA ASP A 43 24.86 -0.18 -44.05
C ASP A 43 24.08 1.01 -44.63
N TYR A 44 22.90 1.33 -44.10
CA TYR A 44 22.40 2.71 -44.06
C TYR A 44 21.10 2.87 -43.25
N SER A 45 20.98 4.06 -42.66
CA SER A 45 19.74 4.70 -42.18
C SER A 45 19.40 4.49 -40.70
N ASN A 46 20.06 5.33 -39.90
CA ASN A 46 19.68 5.69 -38.54
C ASN A 46 18.31 6.41 -38.55
N LYS A 47 17.23 5.65 -38.41
CA LYS A 47 15.91 6.17 -38.05
C LYS A 47 15.43 5.43 -36.81
N THR A 48 15.65 6.04 -35.65
CA THR A 48 14.96 5.68 -34.40
C THR A 48 13.49 6.05 -34.55
N GLN A 49 12.75 5.27 -35.33
CA GLN A 49 11.30 5.27 -35.30
C GLN A 49 10.94 4.46 -34.06
N ILE A 50 10.68 5.15 -32.95
CA ILE A 50 10.09 4.51 -31.78
C ILE A 50 8.74 3.97 -32.26
N ASP A 51 8.61 2.66 -32.23
CA ASP A 51 7.41 2.00 -32.74
C ASP A 51 6.24 2.37 -31.84
N SER A 52 5.06 2.56 -32.43
CA SER A 52 3.86 2.95 -31.66
C SER A 52 3.56 1.95 -30.54
N GLN A 53 3.98 0.70 -30.72
CA GLN A 53 3.92 -0.38 -29.74
C GLN A 53 4.85 -0.17 -28.52
N GLU A 54 6.09 0.30 -28.72
CA GLU A 54 7.01 0.59 -27.60
C GLU A 54 6.50 1.74 -26.74
N ILE A 55 5.91 2.76 -27.39
CA ILE A 55 5.29 3.90 -26.70
C ILE A 55 4.09 3.40 -25.87
N ALA A 56 3.23 2.57 -26.45
CA ALA A 56 2.06 2.02 -25.75
C ALA A 56 2.46 1.19 -24.51
N LEU A 57 3.51 0.37 -24.62
CA LEU A 57 4.02 -0.41 -23.49
C LEU A 57 4.64 0.45 -22.40
N LEU A 58 5.36 1.52 -22.76
CA LEU A 58 5.87 2.49 -21.79
C LEU A 58 4.74 3.18 -21.04
N PHE A 59 3.66 3.58 -21.73
CA PHE A 59 2.48 4.15 -21.08
C PHE A 59 1.77 3.12 -20.19
N ALA A 60 1.65 1.86 -20.61
CA ALA A 60 1.05 0.80 -19.81
C ALA A 60 1.86 0.51 -18.53
N ALA A 61 3.19 0.47 -18.64
CA ALA A 61 4.08 0.30 -17.49
C ALA A 61 3.97 1.49 -16.52
N ALA A 62 3.99 2.73 -17.04
CA ALA A 62 3.82 3.94 -16.23
C ALA A 62 2.46 3.96 -15.50
N PHE A 63 1.40 3.56 -16.19
CA PHE A 63 0.06 3.44 -15.59
C PHE A 63 0.01 2.37 -14.50
N GLY A 64 0.64 1.21 -14.72
CA GLY A 64 0.77 0.15 -13.72
C GLY A 64 1.49 0.61 -12.45
N ILE A 65 2.56 1.40 -12.60
CA ILE A 65 3.28 2.00 -11.46
C ILE A 65 2.38 2.96 -10.68
N ILE A 66 1.62 3.81 -11.37
CA ILE A 66 0.68 4.74 -10.71
C ILE A 66 -0.38 3.97 -9.90
N LEU A 67 -0.98 2.93 -10.48
CA LEU A 67 -1.96 2.08 -9.77
C LEU A 67 -1.34 1.41 -8.54
N PHE A 68 -0.11 0.91 -8.67
CA PHE A 68 0.61 0.28 -7.56
C PHE A 68 0.85 1.26 -6.41
N VAL A 69 1.30 2.49 -6.71
CA VAL A 69 1.53 3.54 -5.70
C VAL A 69 0.23 3.94 -5.01
N ILE A 70 -0.86 4.13 -5.76
CA ILE A 70 -2.17 4.46 -5.18
C ILE A 70 -2.66 3.33 -4.27
N GLY A 71 -2.48 2.07 -4.69
CA GLY A 71 -2.81 0.91 -3.87
C GLY A 71 -2.02 0.86 -2.56
N LEU A 72 -0.71 1.14 -2.60
CA LEU A 72 0.16 1.27 -1.43
C LEU A 72 -0.35 2.32 -0.46
N ILE A 73 -0.67 3.52 -0.97
CA ILE A 73 -1.19 4.62 -0.15
C ILE A 73 -2.49 4.19 0.53
N LEU A 74 -3.42 3.58 -0.19
CA LEU A 74 -4.69 3.10 0.39
C LEU A 74 -4.51 2.02 1.47
N LEU A 75 -3.43 1.23 1.37
CA LEU A 75 -3.10 0.20 2.36
C LEU A 75 -2.55 0.81 3.65
N ILE A 76 -1.62 1.78 3.52
CA ILE A 76 -0.93 2.45 4.63
C ILE A 76 -1.85 3.47 5.32
N THR A 77 -2.77 4.10 4.58
CA THR A 77 -3.61 5.16 5.13
C THR A 77 -4.51 4.61 6.23
N LYS A 78 -4.28 5.07 7.46
CA LYS A 78 -5.12 4.76 8.63
C LYS A 78 -6.59 5.02 8.31
N THR A 79 -7.45 4.05 8.63
CA THR A 79 -8.90 4.21 8.40
C THR A 79 -9.47 5.29 9.33
N LYS A 80 -10.57 5.96 8.94
CA LYS A 80 -11.24 6.94 9.80
C LYS A 80 -11.58 6.38 11.19
N LYS A 81 -11.98 5.10 11.24
CA LYS A 81 -12.26 4.37 12.49
C LYS A 81 -11.01 4.24 13.37
N GLN A 82 -9.85 3.89 12.79
CA GLN A 82 -8.60 3.82 13.55
C GLN A 82 -8.20 5.18 14.13
N ARG A 83 -8.37 6.27 13.36
CA ARG A 83 -8.08 7.62 13.86
C ARG A 83 -9.03 8.05 15.00
N GLN A 84 -10.32 7.73 14.88
CA GLN A 84 -11.29 8.01 15.94
C GLN A 84 -10.95 7.23 17.21
N LEU A 85 -10.58 5.95 17.09
CA LEU A 85 -10.20 5.16 18.24
C LEU A 85 -8.85 5.57 18.86
N GLU A 86 -7.89 6.04 18.06
CA GLU A 86 -6.65 6.63 18.60
C GLU A 86 -6.95 7.91 19.39
N ALA A 87 -7.87 8.75 18.90
CA ALA A 87 -8.33 9.93 19.63
C ALA A 87 -9.06 9.54 20.93
N GLU A 88 -9.98 8.57 20.87
CA GLU A 88 -10.67 8.03 22.05
C GLU A 88 -9.70 7.45 23.07
N LEU A 89 -8.69 6.68 22.64
CA LEU A 89 -7.64 6.17 23.52
C LEU A 89 -6.86 7.31 24.20
N THR A 90 -6.52 8.36 23.45
CA THR A 90 -5.77 9.50 23.98
C THR A 90 -6.59 10.25 25.02
N THR A 91 -7.88 10.48 24.73
CA THR A 91 -8.83 11.07 25.68
C THR A 91 -9.02 10.19 26.90
N PHE A 92 -9.13 8.87 26.71
CA PHE A 92 -9.26 7.91 27.80
C PHE A 92 -8.03 7.90 28.71
N LYS A 93 -6.82 7.88 28.12
CA LYS A 93 -5.56 7.97 28.87
C LYS A 93 -5.49 9.27 29.67
N TYR A 94 -5.96 10.38 29.09
CA TYR A 94 -6.02 11.67 29.76
C TYR A 94 -7.01 11.68 30.93
N ILE A 95 -8.19 11.09 30.79
CA ILE A 95 -9.18 10.96 31.87
C ILE A 95 -8.61 10.11 33.01
N LEU A 96 -7.99 8.97 32.68
CA LEU A 96 -7.40 8.07 33.66
C LEU A 96 -6.23 8.71 34.43
N GLU A 97 -5.40 9.52 33.75
CA GLU A 97 -4.26 10.22 34.38
C GLU A 97 -4.70 11.42 35.24
N ASN A 98 -5.85 12.04 34.95
CA ASN A 98 -6.31 13.26 35.64
C ASN A 98 -7.46 13.04 36.64
N GLY A 99 -7.95 11.81 36.80
CA GLY A 99 -8.79 11.43 37.95
C GLY A 99 -10.19 12.04 37.99
N GLU A 100 -10.83 12.30 36.84
CA GLU A 100 -12.27 12.60 36.83
C GLU A 100 -13.06 11.30 37.07
N GLU A 101 -13.64 11.19 38.27
CA GLU A 101 -14.56 10.19 38.82
C GLU A 101 -14.71 8.87 38.03
N GLN A 102 -14.03 7.83 38.54
CA GLN A 102 -14.13 6.42 38.11
C GLN A 102 -15.49 5.79 38.47
N ASP A 103 -16.59 6.31 37.94
CA ASP A 103 -17.92 5.74 38.24
C ASP A 103 -18.23 4.47 37.41
N ASN A 104 -17.36 4.10 36.45
CA ASN A 104 -17.61 2.97 35.54
C ASN A 104 -16.35 2.20 35.06
N ALA A 105 -15.50 1.79 36.01
CA ALA A 105 -14.26 1.04 35.76
C ALA A 105 -14.43 -0.22 34.87
N ILE A 106 -15.60 -0.86 34.89
CA ILE A 106 -15.90 -2.04 34.06
C ILE A 106 -16.07 -1.66 32.58
N GLY A 107 -16.79 -0.58 32.28
CA GLY A 107 -16.98 -0.11 30.91
C GLY A 107 -15.69 0.42 30.29
N ASP A 108 -14.83 0.99 31.14
CA ASP A 108 -13.52 1.48 30.80
C ASP A 108 -12.53 0.34 30.47
N LEU A 109 -12.61 -0.77 31.22
CA LEU A 109 -11.85 -1.98 30.94
C LEU A 109 -12.30 -2.67 29.64
N GLU A 110 -13.62 -2.68 29.37
CA GLU A 110 -14.18 -3.25 28.14
C GLU A 110 -13.74 -2.46 26.90
N ARG A 111 -13.76 -1.11 26.98
CA ARG A 111 -13.20 -0.23 25.94
C ARG A 111 -11.70 -0.44 25.73
N LEU A 112 -10.93 -0.61 26.80
CA LEU A 112 -9.50 -0.91 26.73
C LEU A 112 -9.22 -2.24 26.00
N PHE A 113 -10.04 -3.25 26.27
CA PHE A 113 -9.94 -4.56 25.62
C PHE A 113 -10.31 -4.51 24.14
N GLU A 114 -11.33 -3.73 23.76
CA GLU A 114 -11.66 -3.48 22.36
C GLU A 114 -10.50 -2.81 21.59
N LEU A 115 -9.79 -1.87 22.24
CA LEU A 115 -8.66 -1.16 21.64
C LEU A 115 -7.47 -2.10 21.40
N LYS A 116 -7.25 -3.04 22.31
CA LYS A 116 -6.27 -4.13 22.14
C LYS A 116 -6.66 -5.07 20.98
N GLN A 117 -7.90 -5.54 20.93
CA GLN A 117 -8.35 -6.44 19.84
C GLN A 117 -8.23 -5.79 18.46
N LYS A 118 -8.42 -4.46 18.39
CA LYS A 118 -8.29 -3.69 17.14
C LYS A 118 -6.83 -3.41 16.77
N GLY A 119 -5.86 -3.91 17.56
CA GLY A 119 -4.42 -3.77 17.34
C GLY A 119 -3.91 -2.34 17.53
N ILE A 120 -4.63 -1.52 18.30
CA ILE A 120 -4.26 -0.12 18.58
C ILE A 120 -3.32 -0.04 19.79
N LEU A 121 -3.54 -0.91 20.78
CA LEU A 121 -2.65 -1.06 21.94
C LEU A 121 -1.75 -2.28 21.76
N THR A 122 -0.48 -2.13 22.12
CA THR A 122 0.40 -3.28 22.33
C THR A 122 0.05 -4.02 23.63
N GLU A 123 0.49 -5.27 23.75
CA GLU A 123 0.28 -6.07 24.96
C GLU A 123 0.86 -5.38 26.22
N GLU A 124 2.00 -4.71 26.05
CA GLU A 124 2.70 -3.99 27.11
C GLU A 124 1.93 -2.75 27.56
N GLU A 125 1.44 -1.93 26.63
CA GLU A 125 0.64 -0.74 26.93
C GLU A 125 -0.70 -1.11 27.57
N PHE A 126 -1.36 -2.15 27.06
CA PHE A 126 -2.59 -2.68 27.65
C PHE A 126 -2.34 -3.14 29.10
N GLY A 127 -1.26 -3.87 29.34
CA GLY A 127 -0.90 -4.35 30.68
C GLY A 127 -0.54 -3.24 31.67
N ALA A 128 0.02 -2.13 31.19
CA ALA A 128 0.33 -0.95 32.01
C ALA A 128 -0.95 -0.18 32.39
N ILE A 129 -1.85 0.06 31.44
CA ILE A 129 -3.10 0.79 31.68
C ILE A 129 -4.06 -0.04 32.53
N LYS A 130 -4.17 -1.35 32.28
CA LYS A 130 -4.98 -2.26 33.10
C LYS A 130 -4.55 -2.27 34.57
N ARG A 131 -3.24 -2.21 34.85
CA ARG A 131 -2.72 -2.16 36.23
C ARG A 131 -3.17 -0.88 36.95
N LYS A 132 -3.03 0.28 36.30
CA LYS A 132 -3.51 1.57 36.83
C LYS A 132 -5.02 1.65 37.08
N LEU A 133 -5.81 0.78 36.46
CA LEU A 133 -7.27 0.75 36.57
C LEU A 133 -7.76 -0.18 37.70
N ILE A 134 -6.89 -1.11 38.14
CA ILE A 134 -7.19 -2.10 39.18
C ILE A 134 -6.53 -1.71 40.53
N GLU A 135 -5.46 -0.91 40.51
CA GLU A 135 -4.88 -0.24 41.69
C GLU A 135 -5.70 0.97 42.12
#